data_AF-A0A109GAR2-F1
#
_entry.id   AF-A0A109GAR2-F1
#
_cell.length_a   1.000
_cell.length_b   1.000
_cell.length_c   1.000
_cell.angle_alpha   90.00
_cell.angle_beta   90.00
_cell.angle_gamma   90.00
#
_symmetry.space_group_name_H-M   'P 1'
#
loop_
_entity.id
_entity.type
_entity.pdbx_description
1 polymer ?
#
loop_
_entity_poly.entity_id
_entity_poly.type
_entity_poly.pdbx_seq_one_letter_code
_entity_poly.pdbx_strand_id
1 'polypeptide(L)'
;MLNDHAKIVKVFSAAGEVVGRKKLQKMIFIGKKLKFPFYEKYNFHFFGPYSEELTLRIEELCNLGFLSEIKEKKGGYMQYRYVLTEAGEGFLSHYDLELPHLQECMKDMNEQSSKFLELVSTILYFDNLPKEEVKEKVFTLKRKQNYTEEDISEAYKYIEKLQATLSVH
;
A
#
# COMPACT_ATOMS: atom_id res chain seq x y z
N MET A 1 4.65 18.52 -0.98
CA MET A 1 5.34 19.27 -2.07
C MET A 1 5.29 18.44 -3.35
N LEU A 2 5.58 19.01 -4.53
CA LEU A 2 5.52 18.28 -5.81
C LEU A 2 6.40 17.01 -5.87
N ASN A 3 7.55 16.99 -5.18
CA ASN A 3 8.36 15.77 -5.02
C ASN A 3 7.61 14.62 -4.34
N ASP A 4 6.73 14.91 -3.38
CA ASP A 4 5.94 13.88 -2.68
C ASP A 4 4.86 13.30 -3.59
N HIS A 5 4.30 14.16 -4.46
CA HIS A 5 3.41 13.73 -5.54
C HIS A 5 4.13 12.79 -6.50
N ALA A 6 5.33 13.14 -6.94
CA ALA A 6 6.13 12.31 -7.84
C ALA A 6 6.42 10.92 -7.25
N LYS A 7 6.68 10.80 -5.94
CA LYS A 7 6.86 9.50 -5.28
C LYS A 7 5.61 8.62 -5.32
N ILE A 8 4.42 9.21 -5.14
CA ILE A 8 3.16 8.46 -5.25
C ILE A 8 2.84 8.11 -6.70
N VAL A 9 3.06 9.02 -7.65
CA VAL A 9 2.94 8.74 -9.09
C VAL A 9 3.87 7.60 -9.50
N LYS A 10 5.10 7.56 -8.98
CA LYS A 10 6.07 6.47 -9.21
C LYS A 10 5.54 5.10 -8.75
N VAL A 11 4.71 5.05 -7.70
CA VAL A 11 4.07 3.79 -7.27
C VAL A 11 3.14 3.24 -8.35
N PHE A 12 2.37 4.07 -9.04
CA PHE A 12 1.50 3.61 -10.13
C PHE A 12 2.29 3.24 -11.38
N SER A 13 3.38 3.94 -11.68
CA SER A 13 4.34 3.53 -12.72
C SER A 13 4.93 2.15 -12.43
N ALA A 14 5.23 1.87 -11.16
CA ALA A 14 5.79 0.61 -10.68
C ALA A 14 4.77 -0.55 -10.62
N ALA A 15 3.62 -0.32 -9.97
CA ALA A 15 2.60 -1.33 -9.70
C ALA A 15 1.69 -1.59 -10.91
N GLY A 16 1.64 -0.66 -11.86
CA GLY A 16 0.59 -0.58 -12.86
C GLY A 16 -0.76 -0.17 -12.25
N GLU A 17 -1.80 -0.87 -12.66
CA GLU A 17 -3.16 -0.63 -12.19
C GLU A 17 -3.37 -1.08 -10.74
N VAL A 18 -3.87 -0.19 -9.88
CA VAL A 18 -4.21 -0.54 -8.49
C VAL A 18 -5.71 -0.53 -8.29
N VAL A 19 -6.24 -1.68 -7.88
CA VAL A 19 -7.67 -1.88 -7.67
C VAL A 19 -8.01 -1.85 -6.18
N GLY A 20 -8.73 -0.80 -5.77
CA GLY A 20 -9.31 -0.63 -4.44
C GLY A 20 -8.55 0.36 -3.55
N ARG A 21 -9.26 1.39 -3.08
CA ARG A 21 -8.76 2.42 -2.16
C ARG A 21 -8.08 1.87 -0.90
N LYS A 22 -8.69 0.85 -0.27
CA LYS A 22 -8.14 0.22 0.94
C LYS A 22 -6.84 -0.51 0.65
N LYS A 23 -6.73 -1.17 -0.52
CA LYS A 23 -5.54 -1.88 -0.96
C LYS A 23 -4.37 -0.90 -1.16
N LEU A 24 -4.63 0.19 -1.88
CA LEU A 24 -3.66 1.26 -2.09
C LEU A 24 -3.12 1.81 -0.77
N GLN A 25 -4.00 2.11 0.19
CA GLN A 25 -3.60 2.54 1.54
C GLN A 25 -2.64 1.56 2.22
N LYS A 26 -2.83 0.24 2.01
CA LYS A 26 -1.96 -0.79 2.60
C LYS A 26 -0.63 -0.87 1.88
N MET A 27 -0.63 -0.83 0.55
CA MET A 27 0.60 -0.88 -0.24
C MET A 27 1.56 0.27 0.11
N ILE A 28 1.05 1.51 0.18
CA ILE A 28 1.87 2.67 0.55
C ILE A 28 2.36 2.57 2.00
N PHE A 29 1.50 2.12 2.93
CA PHE A 29 1.90 1.91 4.32
C PHE A 29 3.00 0.85 4.47
N ILE A 30 2.84 -0.31 3.82
CA ILE A 30 3.84 -1.39 3.83
C ILE A 30 5.14 -0.87 3.21
N GLY A 31 5.06 -0.16 2.08
CA GLY A 31 6.22 0.49 1.47
C GLY A 31 6.93 1.47 2.42
N LYS A 32 6.17 2.25 3.21
CA LYS A 32 6.74 3.13 4.24
C LYS A 32 7.49 2.33 5.31
N LYS A 33 6.96 1.18 5.72
CA LYS A 33 7.60 0.29 6.71
C LYS A 33 8.84 -0.40 6.16
N LEU A 34 8.87 -0.62 4.84
CA LEU A 34 10.04 -1.01 4.05
C LEU A 34 11.05 0.13 3.82
N LYS A 35 10.87 1.29 4.47
CA LYS A 35 11.77 2.47 4.40
C LYS A 35 11.78 3.21 3.05
N PHE A 36 10.84 2.94 2.15
CA PHE A 36 10.61 3.85 1.03
C PHE A 36 10.22 5.25 1.58
N PRO A 37 10.65 6.35 0.93
CA PRO A 37 10.61 7.70 1.50
C PRO A 37 9.21 8.35 1.40
N PHE A 38 8.19 7.65 1.90
CA PHE A 38 6.81 8.09 2.05
C PHE A 38 6.62 8.78 3.39
N TYR A 39 6.01 9.97 3.41
CA TYR A 39 5.93 10.81 4.61
C TYR A 39 4.56 10.77 5.30
N GLU A 40 3.57 10.19 4.64
CA GLU A 40 2.19 10.13 5.08
C GLU A 40 2.09 9.59 6.50
N LYS A 41 1.34 10.31 7.34
CA LYS A 41 1.04 9.87 8.69
C LYS A 41 -0.12 8.88 8.67
N TYR A 42 0.01 7.83 9.46
CA TYR A 42 -0.97 6.76 9.56
C TYR A 42 -1.47 6.60 10.99
N ASN A 43 -2.78 6.47 11.12
CA ASN A 43 -3.44 6.05 12.35
C ASN A 43 -4.07 4.67 12.15
N PHE A 44 -4.29 3.93 13.23
CA PHE A 44 -5.00 2.66 13.14
C PHE A 44 -6.51 2.86 13.14
N HIS A 45 -7.17 2.36 12.11
CA HIS A 45 -8.64 2.36 11.99
C HIS A 45 -9.17 0.93 11.85
N PHE A 46 -10.49 0.79 11.69
CA PHE A 46 -11.17 -0.50 11.60
C PHE A 46 -10.56 -1.44 10.53
N PHE A 47 -10.25 -0.93 9.34
CA PHE A 47 -9.61 -1.69 8.26
C PHE A 47 -8.08 -1.67 8.33
N GLY A 48 -7.49 -1.27 9.46
CA GLY A 48 -6.06 -1.20 9.71
C GLY A 48 -5.49 0.21 9.50
N PRO A 49 -4.18 0.35 9.21
CA PRO A 49 -3.55 1.65 9.02
C PRO A 49 -4.21 2.46 7.89
N TYR A 50 -4.54 3.71 8.17
CA TYR A 50 -5.12 4.62 7.19
C TYR A 50 -4.48 6.00 7.31
N SER A 51 -4.25 6.63 6.16
CA SER A 51 -3.75 8.00 6.06
C SER A 51 -4.73 8.87 5.29
N GLU A 52 -5.27 9.88 5.96
CA GLU A 52 -6.07 10.92 5.30
C GLU A 52 -5.20 11.76 4.35
N GLU A 53 -3.94 12.01 4.72
CA GLU A 53 -2.96 12.69 3.87
C GLU A 53 -2.76 11.96 2.54
N LEU A 54 -2.70 10.62 2.54
CA LEU A 54 -2.63 9.84 1.31
C LEU A 54 -3.91 9.97 0.48
N THR A 55 -5.08 9.93 1.12
CA THR A 55 -6.37 10.07 0.40
C THR A 55 -6.43 11.40 -0.31
N LEU A 56 -6.15 12.51 0.38
CA LEU A 56 -6.14 13.86 -0.21
C LEU A 56 -5.12 13.95 -1.35
N ARG A 57 -3.93 13.37 -1.19
CA ARG A 57 -2.91 13.33 -2.24
C ARG A 57 -3.37 12.59 -3.49
N ILE A 58 -4.04 11.45 -3.33
CA ILE A 58 -4.58 10.72 -4.48
C ILE A 58 -5.69 11.52 -5.17
N GLU A 59 -6.56 12.19 -4.42
CA GLU A 59 -7.57 13.09 -4.97
C GLU A 59 -6.95 14.26 -5.75
N GLU A 60 -5.91 14.90 -5.20
CA GLU A 60 -5.13 15.94 -5.88
C GLU A 60 -4.50 15.44 -7.18
N LEU A 61 -3.85 14.26 -7.17
CA LEU A 61 -3.25 13.65 -8.36
C LEU A 61 -4.29 13.32 -9.44
N CYS A 62 -5.48 12.89 -9.05
CA CYS A 62 -6.60 12.68 -9.97
C CYS A 62 -7.10 14.02 -10.55
N ASN A 63 -7.25 15.05 -9.73
CA ASN A 63 -7.70 16.38 -10.16
C ASN A 63 -6.69 17.06 -11.11
N LEU A 64 -5.40 16.82 -10.91
CA LEU A 64 -4.32 17.28 -11.79
C LEU A 64 -4.22 16.45 -13.09
N GLY A 65 -4.98 15.35 -13.20
CA GLY A 65 -5.00 14.47 -14.36
C GLY A 65 -3.80 13.53 -14.45
N PHE A 66 -2.97 13.42 -13.41
CA PHE A 66 -1.82 12.51 -13.37
C PHE A 66 -2.23 11.06 -13.09
N LEU A 67 -3.35 10.87 -12.39
CA LEU A 67 -3.98 9.57 -12.19
C LEU A 67 -5.41 9.59 -12.74
N SER A 68 -5.86 8.46 -13.28
CA SER A 68 -7.26 8.24 -13.61
C SER A 68 -7.91 7.40 -12.51
N GLU A 69 -9.00 7.90 -11.93
CA GLU A 69 -9.88 7.12 -11.06
C GLU A 69 -11.11 6.64 -11.84
N ILE A 70 -11.25 5.32 -11.99
CA ILE A 70 -12.43 4.71 -12.60
C ILE A 70 -13.27 4.07 -11.50
N LYS A 71 -14.56 4.40 -11.48
CA LYS A 71 -15.54 3.84 -10.55
C LYS A 71 -16.41 2.81 -11.27
N GLU A 72 -16.23 1.54 -10.91
CA GLU A 72 -16.95 0.41 -11.50
C GLU A 72 -17.99 -0.13 -10.53
N LYS A 73 -19.20 -0.42 -11.03
CA LYS A 73 -20.23 -1.13 -10.27
C LYS A 73 -20.06 -2.62 -10.55
N LYS A 74 -19.53 -3.37 -9.58
CA LYS A 74 -19.32 -4.82 -9.69
C LYS A 74 -20.08 -5.51 -8.57
N GLY A 75 -20.97 -6.45 -8.90
CA GLY A 75 -21.68 -7.26 -7.88
C GLY A 75 -22.43 -6.47 -6.80
N GLY A 76 -22.98 -5.29 -7.14
CA GLY A 76 -23.72 -4.45 -6.19
C GLY A 76 -22.87 -3.51 -5.32
N TYR A 77 -21.54 -3.56 -5.41
CA TYR A 77 -20.64 -2.62 -4.73
C TYR A 77 -19.86 -1.75 -5.73
N MET A 78 -19.34 -0.63 -5.22
CA MET A 78 -18.48 0.28 -5.97
C MET A 78 -17.02 -0.11 -5.77
N GLN A 79 -16.30 -0.31 -6.88
CA GLN A 79 -14.87 -0.57 -6.91
C GLN A 79 -14.17 0.61 -7.57
N TYR A 80 -13.08 1.06 -6.95
CA TYR A 80 -12.24 2.14 -7.47
C TYR A 80 -10.98 1.55 -8.05
N ARG A 81 -10.58 2.03 -9.22
CA ARG A 81 -9.41 1.60 -9.97
C ARG A 81 -8.58 2.84 -10.30
N TYR A 82 -7.29 2.75 -10.04
CA TYR A 82 -6.34 3.84 -10.27
C TYR A 82 -5.30 3.40 -11.30
N VAL A 83 -5.11 4.23 -12.32
CA VAL A 83 -4.13 4.00 -13.39
C VAL A 83 -3.35 5.28 -13.63
N LEU A 84 -2.05 5.14 -13.90
CA LEU A 84 -1.21 6.25 -14.33
C LEU A 84 -1.65 6.74 -15.73
N THR A 85 -1.76 8.04 -15.91
CA THR A 85 -2.08 8.63 -17.23
C THR A 85 -0.80 9.03 -17.98
N GLU A 86 -0.91 9.28 -19.29
CA GLU A 86 0.19 9.86 -20.08
C GLU A 86 0.69 11.19 -19.50
N ALA A 87 -0.22 12.04 -18.98
CA ALA A 87 0.16 13.28 -18.31
C ALA A 87 0.94 13.01 -17.00
N GLY A 88 0.59 11.94 -16.28
CA GLY A 88 1.32 11.48 -15.09
C GLY A 88 2.71 10.93 -15.43
N GLU A 89 2.85 10.18 -16.53
CA GLU A 89 4.14 9.74 -17.05
C GLU A 89 5.02 10.94 -17.45
N GLY A 90 4.42 11.90 -18.16
CA GLY A 90 5.06 13.16 -18.51
C GLY A 90 5.49 13.96 -17.27
N PHE A 91 4.65 14.05 -16.24
CA PHE A 91 5.01 14.68 -14.98
C PHE A 91 6.20 13.97 -14.31
N LEU A 92 6.17 12.63 -14.25
CA LEU A 92 7.19 11.83 -13.58
C LEU A 92 8.57 11.93 -14.25
N SER A 93 8.63 12.11 -15.58
CA SER A 93 9.90 12.25 -16.31
C SER A 93 10.71 13.49 -15.94
N HIS A 94 10.09 14.48 -15.27
CA HIS A 94 10.77 15.68 -14.77
C HIS A 94 11.43 15.46 -13.40
N TYR A 95 11.28 14.27 -12.80
CA TYR A 95 11.83 13.93 -11.48
C TYR A 95 12.79 12.77 -11.61
N ASP A 96 13.98 12.97 -11.06
CA ASP A 96 14.95 11.89 -10.88
C ASP A 96 14.70 11.21 -9.52
N LEU A 97 13.86 10.17 -9.53
CA LEU A 97 13.49 9.40 -8.35
C LEU A 97 14.18 8.03 -8.38
N GLU A 98 15.34 7.95 -7.75
CA GLU A 98 16.00 6.68 -7.47
C GLU A 98 15.32 6.00 -6.26
N LEU A 99 14.45 5.05 -6.56
CA LEU A 99 13.79 4.19 -5.57
C LEU A 99 14.07 2.73 -5.93
N PRO A 100 15.28 2.21 -5.62
CA PRO A 100 15.65 0.82 -5.92
C PRO A 100 14.63 -0.16 -5.35
N HIS A 101 14.38 -1.26 -6.07
CA HIS A 101 13.43 -2.32 -5.69
C HIS A 101 11.96 -1.91 -5.52
N LEU A 102 11.61 -0.62 -5.66
CA LEU A 102 10.22 -0.16 -5.55
C LEU A 102 9.31 -0.92 -6.51
N GLN A 103 9.76 -1.11 -7.76
CA GLN A 103 8.98 -1.84 -8.76
C GLN A 103 8.70 -3.27 -8.35
N GLU A 104 9.70 -3.99 -7.86
CA GLU A 104 9.58 -5.38 -7.42
C GLU A 104 8.59 -5.49 -6.26
N CYS A 105 8.77 -4.68 -5.22
CA CYS A 105 7.88 -4.68 -4.05
C CYS A 105 6.44 -4.27 -4.42
N MET A 106 6.27 -3.23 -5.24
CA MET A 106 4.94 -2.72 -5.58
C MET A 106 4.18 -3.67 -6.50
N LYS A 107 4.84 -4.33 -7.47
CA LYS A 107 4.21 -5.38 -8.28
C LYS A 107 3.79 -6.56 -7.43
N ASP A 108 4.69 -7.09 -6.62
CA ASP A 108 4.43 -8.26 -5.76
C ASP A 108 3.29 -7.98 -4.77
N MET A 109 3.28 -6.81 -4.10
CA MET A 109 2.16 -6.39 -3.26
C MET A 109 0.86 -6.24 -4.06
N ASN A 110 0.92 -5.75 -5.29
CA ASN A 110 -0.27 -5.58 -6.12
C ASN A 110 -0.85 -6.91 -6.62
N GLU A 111 -0.11 -8.01 -6.57
CA GLU A 111 -0.64 -9.35 -6.84
C GLU A 111 -1.38 -9.94 -5.62
N GLN A 112 -1.10 -9.43 -4.41
CA GLN A 112 -1.73 -9.91 -3.19
C GLN A 112 -3.19 -9.46 -3.04
N SER A 113 -3.97 -10.27 -2.34
CA SER A 113 -5.36 -9.93 -2.01
C SER A 113 -5.44 -8.78 -1.00
N SER A 114 -6.51 -7.97 -1.09
CA SER A 114 -6.76 -6.89 -0.13
C SER A 114 -6.86 -7.40 1.33
N LYS A 115 -7.43 -8.59 1.54
CA LYS A 115 -7.53 -9.22 2.86
C LYS A 115 -6.15 -9.58 3.42
N PHE A 116 -5.26 -10.10 2.58
CA PHE A 116 -3.90 -10.45 3.00
C PHE A 116 -3.07 -9.20 3.31
N LEU A 117 -3.13 -8.17 2.46
CA LEU A 117 -2.44 -6.91 2.74
C LEU A 117 -3.00 -6.17 3.97
N GLU A 118 -4.29 -6.35 4.28
CA GLU A 118 -4.86 -5.88 5.56
C GLU A 118 -4.20 -6.56 6.76
N LEU A 119 -3.92 -7.86 6.68
CA LEU A 119 -3.20 -8.59 7.73
C LEU A 119 -1.75 -8.10 7.86
N VAL A 120 -1.01 -8.09 6.75
CA VAL A 120 0.40 -7.67 6.69
C VAL A 120 0.58 -6.26 7.24
N SER A 121 -0.25 -5.32 6.79
CA SER A 121 -0.21 -3.94 7.29
C SER A 121 -0.61 -3.82 8.77
N THR A 122 -1.50 -4.69 9.26
CA THR A 122 -1.86 -4.72 10.70
C THR A 122 -0.70 -5.20 11.55
N ILE A 123 -0.03 -6.28 11.13
CA ILE A 123 1.17 -6.80 11.80
C ILE A 123 2.25 -5.72 11.84
N LEU A 124 2.57 -5.12 10.69
CA LEU A 124 3.59 -4.08 10.61
C LEU A 124 3.25 -2.85 11.47
N TYR A 125 1.97 -2.49 11.61
CA TYR A 125 1.61 -1.34 12.45
C TYR A 125 1.96 -1.53 13.92
N PHE A 126 1.91 -2.77 14.42
CA PHE A 126 2.23 -3.13 15.79
C PHE A 126 3.60 -3.82 15.94
N ASP A 127 4.49 -3.68 14.95
CA ASP A 127 5.82 -4.32 14.93
C ASP A 127 6.77 -3.87 16.06
N ASN A 128 6.38 -2.86 16.82
CA ASN A 128 7.06 -2.42 18.03
C ASN A 128 6.73 -3.28 19.27
N LEU A 129 5.81 -4.24 19.14
CA LEU A 129 5.40 -5.15 20.20
C LEU A 129 5.95 -6.57 19.95
N PRO A 130 6.02 -7.42 20.98
CA PRO A 130 6.31 -8.84 20.81
C PRO A 130 5.32 -9.53 19.88
N LYS A 131 5.80 -10.51 19.11
CA LYS A 131 5.02 -11.23 18.10
C LYS A 131 3.71 -11.82 18.65
N GLU A 132 3.72 -12.35 19.87
CA GLU A 132 2.52 -12.88 20.53
C GLU A 132 1.47 -11.79 20.83
N GLU A 133 1.90 -10.62 21.30
CA GLU A 133 0.99 -9.49 21.51
C GLU A 133 0.40 -8.97 20.19
N VAL A 134 1.20 -8.95 19.12
CA VAL A 134 0.71 -8.60 17.78
C VAL A 134 -0.34 -9.60 17.31
N LYS A 135 -0.10 -10.91 17.52
CA LYS A 135 -1.04 -11.99 17.18
C LYS A 135 -2.37 -11.83 17.92
N GLU A 136 -2.34 -11.56 19.23
CA GLU A 136 -3.54 -11.27 20.01
C GLU A 136 -4.30 -10.06 19.45
N LYS A 137 -3.59 -8.96 19.17
CA LYS A 137 -4.20 -7.76 18.55
C LYS A 137 -4.85 -8.06 17.21
N VAL A 138 -4.23 -8.89 16.37
CA VAL A 138 -4.83 -9.31 15.10
C VAL A 138 -6.14 -10.05 15.36
N PHE A 139 -6.17 -11.07 16.23
CA PHE A 139 -7.40 -11.81 16.49
C PHE A 139 -8.50 -10.96 17.14
N THR A 140 -8.14 -10.01 17.99
CA THR A 140 -9.12 -9.10 18.61
C THR A 140 -9.64 -8.06 17.61
N LEU A 141 -8.74 -7.31 16.96
CA LEU A 141 -9.11 -6.16 16.11
C LEU A 141 -9.65 -6.60 14.75
N LYS A 142 -9.24 -7.77 14.26
CA LYS A 142 -9.61 -8.33 12.95
C LYS A 142 -10.47 -9.58 13.04
N ARG A 143 -11.17 -9.78 14.16
CA ARG A 143 -12.03 -10.95 14.39
C ARG A 143 -12.92 -11.32 13.21
N LYS A 144 -13.55 -10.34 12.57
CA LYS A 144 -14.45 -10.55 11.41
C LYS A 144 -13.75 -11.07 10.15
N GLN A 145 -12.43 -10.93 10.05
CA GLN A 145 -11.65 -11.47 8.93
C GLN A 145 -11.35 -12.97 9.11
N ASN A 146 -11.56 -13.52 10.32
CA ASN A 146 -11.31 -14.93 10.64
C ASN A 146 -9.91 -15.37 10.19
N TYR A 147 -8.88 -14.59 10.53
CA TYR A 147 -7.49 -15.00 10.29
C TYR A 147 -7.16 -16.23 11.14
N THR A 148 -6.31 -17.11 10.63
CA THR A 148 -5.78 -18.26 11.36
C THR A 148 -4.33 -18.00 11.81
N GLU A 149 -3.75 -18.94 12.57
CA GLU A 149 -2.33 -18.86 12.92
C GLU A 149 -1.43 -19.03 11.69
N GLU A 150 -1.87 -19.86 10.74
CA GLU A 150 -1.20 -20.08 9.45
C GLU A 150 -1.17 -18.78 8.64
N ASP A 151 -2.30 -18.06 8.54
CA ASP A 151 -2.35 -16.75 7.86
C ASP A 151 -1.31 -15.77 8.45
N ILE A 152 -1.20 -15.73 9.78
CA ILE A 152 -0.25 -14.85 10.49
C ILE A 152 1.18 -15.29 10.19
N SER A 153 1.47 -16.59 10.24
CA SER A 153 2.78 -17.15 9.90
C SER A 153 3.19 -16.82 8.47
N GLU A 154 2.28 -16.98 7.51
CA GLU A 154 2.47 -16.60 6.11
C GLU A 154 2.72 -15.10 5.95
N ALA A 155 2.00 -14.25 6.67
CA ALA A 155 2.20 -12.82 6.64
C ALA A 155 3.58 -12.41 7.16
N TYR A 156 4.10 -13.03 8.22
CA TYR A 156 5.48 -12.79 8.69
C TYR A 156 6.52 -13.22 7.66
N LYS A 157 6.38 -14.42 7.07
CA LYS A 157 7.26 -14.89 5.99
C LYS A 157 7.25 -13.94 4.79
N TYR A 158 6.07 -13.41 4.47
CA TYR A 158 5.92 -12.44 3.38
C TYR A 158 6.62 -11.11 3.68
N ILE A 159 6.53 -10.61 4.93
CA ILE A 159 7.28 -9.42 5.37
C ILE A 159 8.78 -9.65 5.24
N GLU A 160 9.28 -10.80 5.70
CA GLU A 160 10.70 -11.18 5.58
C GLU A 160 11.13 -11.25 4.11
N LYS A 161 10.31 -11.83 3.23
CA LYS A 161 10.57 -11.86 1.77
C LYS A 161 10.71 -10.44 1.21
N LEU A 162 9.79 -9.53 1.52
CA LEU A 162 9.85 -8.15 1.04
C LEU A 162 11.09 -7.41 1.57
N GLN A 163 11.47 -7.64 2.82
CA GLN A 163 12.69 -7.05 3.40
C GLN A 163 13.96 -7.63 2.77
N ALA A 164 13.98 -8.92 2.47
CA ALA A 164 15.09 -9.58 1.79
C ALA A 164 15.31 -9.01 0.40
N THR A 165 14.25 -8.69 -0.36
CA THR A 165 14.35 -8.03 -1.68
C THR A 165 15.17 -6.74 -1.61
N LEU A 166 15.08 -5.98 -0.52
CA LEU A 166 15.83 -4.72 -0.33
C LEU A 166 17.29 -4.92 0.08
N SER A 167 17.65 -6.14 0.48
CA SER A 167 18.99 -6.47 1.01
C SER A 167 19.87 -7.17 -0.04
N VAL A 168 19.34 -7.47 -1.23
CA VAL A 168 20.11 -8.05 -2.34
C VAL A 168 20.85 -6.91 -3.05
N HIS A 169 22.18 -6.92 -2.91
CA HIS A 169 23.12 -6.00 -3.55
C HIS A 169 23.44 -6.40 -4.99
#